data_AF-A0A376X747-F1
#
_entry.id   AF-A0A376X747-F1
#
_cell.length_a   1.000
_cell.length_b   1.000
_cell.length_c   1.000
_cell.angle_alpha   90.00
_cell.angle_beta   90.00
_cell.angle_gamma   90.00
#
_symmetry.space_group_name_H-M   'P 1'
#
loop_
_entity.id
_entity.type
_entity.pdbx_description
1 polymer ?
#
loop_
_entity_poly.entity_id
_entity_poly.type
_entity_poly.pdbx_seq_one_letter_code
_entity_poly.pdbx_strand_id
1 'polypeptide(L)' 'MQRLKEAAEKAKIELSSAQQTDVNLPYITADATGPKHMNIKVTRAKLESLVEDLVTVPLSR' A
#
# COMPACT_ATOMS: atom_id res chain seq x y z
N MET A 1 -6.49 7.69 10.18
CA MET A 1 -5.44 7.06 9.34
C MET A 1 -5.02 5.63 9.75
N GLN A 2 -5.50 5.09 10.88
CA GLN A 2 -5.05 3.78 11.37
C GLN A 2 -5.35 2.61 10.42
N ARG A 3 -6.57 2.57 9.86
CA ARG A 3 -7.00 1.53 8.91
C ARG A 3 -6.14 1.46 7.65
N LEU A 4 -5.72 2.61 7.12
CA LEU A 4 -4.84 2.68 5.95
C LEU A 4 -3.47 2.08 6.27
N LYS A 5 -2.94 2.37 7.46
CA LYS A 5 -1.65 1.84 7.92
C LYS A 5 -1.68 0.32 8.07
N GLU A 6 -2.74 -0.22 8.64
CA GLU A 6 -2.92 -1.68 8.80
C GLU A 6 -3.07 -2.38 7.44
N ALA A 7 -3.84 -1.79 6.52
CA ALA A 7 -4.00 -2.34 5.18
C ALA A 7 -2.70 -2.27 4.37
N ALA A 8 -1.94 -1.19 4.50
CA ALA A 8 -0.62 -1.06 3.87
C ALA A 8 0.37 -2.09 4.42
N GLU A 9 0.37 -2.34 5.73
CA GLU A 9 1.26 -3.33 6.34
C GLU A 9 0.91 -4.76 5.89
N LYS A 10 -0.39 -5.10 5.84
CA LYS A 10 -0.85 -6.38 5.29
C LYS A 10 -0.47 -6.53 3.82
N ALA A 11 -0.73 -5.52 2.99
CA ALA A 11 -0.38 -5.51 1.58
C ALA A 11 1.12 -5.70 1.35
N LYS A 12 1.96 -5.03 2.16
CA LYS A 12 3.42 -5.19 2.12
C LYS A 12 3.83 -6.64 2.42
N ILE A 13 3.27 -7.25 3.48
CA ILE A 13 3.56 -8.63 3.86
C ILE A 13 3.12 -9.61 2.78
N GLU A 14 1.93 -9.43 2.21
CA GLU A 14 1.44 -10.24 1.11
C GLU A 14 2.31 -10.09 -0.14
N LEU A 15 2.76 -8.89 -0.48
CA LEU A 15 3.66 -8.66 -1.62
C LEU A 15 5.05 -9.28 -1.43
N SER A 16 5.45 -9.61 -0.20
CA SER A 16 6.68 -10.39 0.05
C SER A 16 6.57 -11.83 -0.44
N SER A 17 5.37 -12.38 -0.64
CA SER A 17 5.15 -13.73 -1.18
C SER A 17 4.42 -13.74 -2.52
N ALA A 18 3.46 -12.85 -2.73
CA ALA A 18 2.66 -12.69 -3.94
C ALA A 18 3.21 -11.57 -4.85
N GLN A 19 2.90 -11.67 -6.16
CA GLN A 19 3.29 -10.64 -7.13
C GLN A 19 2.33 -9.43 -7.16
N GLN A 20 1.11 -9.60 -6.62
CA GLN A 20 0.06 -8.60 -6.62
C GLN A 20 -0.84 -8.77 -5.39
N THR A 21 -1.34 -7.66 -4.85
CA THR A 21 -2.34 -7.60 -3.79
C THR A 21 -3.38 -6.52 -4.08
N ASP A 22 -4.57 -6.68 -3.52
CA ASP A 22 -5.71 -5.78 -3.67
C ASP A 22 -5.99 -5.10 -2.33
N VAL A 23 -5.74 -3.80 -2.24
CA VAL A 23 -6.07 -2.98 -1.07
C VAL A 23 -7.49 -2.46 -1.21
N ASN A 24 -8.42 -3.04 -0.46
CA ASN A 24 -9.82 -2.63 -0.41
C ASN A 24 -10.18 -2.08 0.97
N LEU A 25 -10.39 -0.76 1.03
CA LEU A 25 -10.77 -0.01 2.21
C LEU A 25 -12.10 0.70 1.96
N PRO A 26 -13.23 0.07 2.31
CA PRO A 26 -14.51 0.71 2.21
C PRO A 26 -14.69 1.78 3.31
N TYR A 27 -15.32 2.90 2.96
CA TYR A 27 -15.64 4.04 3.83
C TYR A 27 -14.39 4.69 4.42
N ILE A 28 -13.36 4.90 3.59
CA ILE A 28 -12.08 5.45 4.05
C ILE A 28 -12.15 6.94 4.36
N THR A 29 -12.99 7.67 3.62
CA THR A 29 -13.27 9.09 3.81
C THR A 29 -14.68 9.41 3.30
N ALA A 30 -15.25 10.52 3.74
CA ALA A 30 -16.49 11.05 3.19
C ALA A 30 -16.21 12.46 2.65
N ASP A 31 -16.53 12.67 1.38
CA ASP A 31 -16.44 13.99 0.74
C ASP A 31 -17.86 14.57 0.59
N ALA A 32 -17.99 15.79 0.06
CA ALA A 32 -19.28 16.42 -0.22
C ALA A 32 -20.21 15.56 -1.11
N THR A 33 -19.64 14.59 -1.84
CA THR A 33 -20.38 13.64 -2.69
C THR A 33 -20.75 12.32 -2.00
N GLY A 34 -20.43 12.15 -0.71
CA GLY A 34 -20.70 10.94 0.06
C GLY A 34 -19.46 10.07 0.39
N PRO A 35 -19.69 8.86 0.94
CA PRO A 35 -18.62 7.97 1.37
C PRO A 35 -17.79 7.45 0.19
N LYS A 36 -16.47 7.52 0.32
CA LYS A 36 -15.50 7.04 -0.66
C LYS A 36 -14.93 5.69 -0.20
N HIS A 37 -14.80 4.78 -1.16
CA HIS A 37 -14.09 3.51 -1.01
C HIS A 37 -12.74 3.62 -1.71
N MET A 38 -11.70 3.01 -1.14
CA MET A 38 -10.38 2.94 -1.74
C MET A 38 -10.12 1.49 -2.16
N ASN A 39 -10.14 1.26 -3.47
CA ASN A 39 -9.87 -0.04 -4.09
C ASN A 39 -8.68 0.12 -5.02
N ILE A 40 -7.51 -0.33 -4.59
CA ILE A 40 -6.25 -0.17 -5.34
C ILE A 40 -5.56 -1.51 -5.45
N LYS A 41 -5.23 -1.90 -6.69
CA LYS A 41 -4.34 -3.01 -6.98
C LYS A 41 -2.90 -2.55 -6.91
N VAL A 42 -2.10 -3.18 -6.06
CA VAL A 42 -0.67 -2.89 -5.90
C VAL A 42 0.11 -4.13 -6.33
N THR A 43 1.11 -3.93 -7.18
CA THR A 43 2.03 -5.01 -7.60
C THR A 43 3.33 -4.92 -6.83
N ARG A 44 4.06 -6.03 -6.75
CA ARG A 44 5.38 -6.08 -6.12
C ARG A 44 6.33 -5.05 -6.75
N ALA A 45 6.38 -4.99 -8.08
CA ALA A 45 7.21 -4.02 -8.80
C ALA A 45 6.90 -2.57 -8.40
N LYS A 46 5.62 -2.23 -8.16
CA LYS A 46 5.24 -0.90 -7.72
C LYS A 46 5.68 -0.62 -6.29
N LEU A 47 5.59 -1.61 -5.40
CA LEU A 47 6.10 -1.50 -4.03
C LEU A 47 7.62 -1.32 -4.02
N GLU A 48 8.35 -2.15 -4.78
CA GLU A 48 9.82 -2.09 -4.90
C GLU A 48 10.27 -0.71 -5.38
N SER A 49 9.66 -0.17 -6.44
CA SER A 49 9.95 1.19 -6.93
C SER A 49 9.67 2.30 -5.90
N LEU A 50 8.72 2.10 -4.98
CA LEU A 50 8.41 3.08 -3.92
C LEU A 50 9.36 3.01 -2.73
N VAL A 51 10.00 1.85 -2.51
CA VAL A 51 10.93 1.64 -1.38
C VAL A 51 12.38 1.54 -1.82
N GLU A 52 12.66 1.59 -3.12
CA GLU A 52 13.99 1.49 -3.71
C GLU A 52 14.97 2.47 -3.05
N ASP A 53 14.62 3.77 -3.01
CA ASP A 53 15.40 4.80 -2.32
C ASP A 53 15.69 4.47 -0.84
N LEU A 54 14.72 3.87 -0.13
CA LEU A 54 14.88 3.50 1.29
C LEU A 54 15.79 2.29 1.48
N VAL A 55 15.91 1.42 0.48
CA VAL A 55 16.79 0.23 0.49
C VAL A 55 18.19 0.57 -0.04
N THR A 56 18.31 1.52 -0.96
CA THR A 56 19.61 1.98 -1.48
C THR A 56 20.41 2.75 -0.41
N VAL A 57 19.76 3.56 0.42
CA VAL A 57 20.40 4.32 1.51
C VAL A 57 21.20 3.46 2.51
N PRO A 58 20.71 2.31 3.03
CA PRO A 58 21.47 1.50 3.97
C PRO A 58 22.66 0.74 3.35
N LEU A 59 22.74 0.62 2.01
CA LEU A 59 23.83 -0.08 1.32
C LEU A 59 25.03 0.84 0.98
N SER A 60 24.90 2.16 1.15
CA SER A 60 25.93 3.15 0.83
C SER A 60 26.70 3.68 2.05
N ARG A 61 26.75 2.93 3.16
CA ARG A 61 27.45 3.32 4.39
C ARG A 61 28.47 2.27 4.83
#